data_AF-A0A2V6HMI7-F1
#
_entry.id   AF-A0A2V6HMI7-F1
#
_cell.length_a   1.000
_cell.length_b   1.000
_cell.length_c   1.000
_cell.angle_alpha   90.00
_cell.angle_beta   90.00
_cell.angle_gamma   90.00
#
_symmetry.space_group_name_H-M   'P 1'
#
loop_
_entity.id
_entity.type
_entity.pdbx_description
1 polymer ?
#
loop_
_entity_poly.entity_id
_entity_poly.type
_entity_poly.pdbx_seq_one_letter_code
_entity_poly.pdbx_strand_id
1 'polypeptide(L)'
;MDPELEKLVEAGKLTSKAAEKLDALKPGTFCLHKSWGFGRIAEWNLLLNQILIDFAGKKAHPMQLQYAAENLTVIPAEHFLARKAGDLAATKKLAKDDPVALVRNILESLDGQATAQQISEWMVPDLFNETEWKRWWESARKQLKGSGAFSIPAKKTEPIQARAEGISHTDELTEAFNHARQPKQQVAALEQIVKFHPQFKEPEKQLQPVIATIENVASRNQKLHPELAFELVLGRDDLLESFPQLKTTHIGLTLGKLIADEERRLTLILPKLPAAKEKRILQALPAALGDRWSARALQLMQATHGRMVAQIPHVFRDAGQHAQLREMLERSIREHSATSEMLIWLCTERKDWRELINPELLAAILSALEREQHSAPGRASKLQRLLMEDRQLFQDMFGNADIGLARDAMRRLQLSHLFDELTKRSLLARIVKVFPDLESMIAGTQPQEKAAPLVVSWSSLEKRKAEYEELVKKKIPENTKEISVARS
;
A
#
# COMPACT_ATOMS: atom_id res chain seq x y z
N MET A 1 2.87 7.09 61.14
CA MET A 1 4.26 6.89 61.58
C MET A 1 4.33 5.55 62.29
N ASP A 2 5.28 4.70 61.89
CA ASP A 2 5.50 3.40 62.51
C ASP A 2 5.99 3.53 63.97
N PRO A 3 5.43 2.78 64.94
CA PRO A 3 5.81 2.88 66.36
C PRO A 3 7.30 2.69 66.65
N GLU A 4 8.02 1.92 65.83
CA GLU A 4 9.46 1.70 66.02
C GLU A 4 10.29 2.92 65.58
N LEU A 5 9.82 3.65 64.57
CA LEU A 5 10.43 4.92 64.15
C LEU A 5 10.17 6.02 65.17
N GLU A 6 9.00 6.06 65.82
CA GLU A 6 8.70 7.04 66.88
C GLU A 6 9.69 6.93 68.04
N LYS A 7 9.98 5.69 68.48
CA LYS A 7 10.98 5.42 69.53
C LYS A 7 12.38 5.92 69.17
N LEU A 8 12.76 5.86 67.90
CA LEU A 8 14.06 6.37 67.44
C LEU A 8 14.11 7.91 67.41
N VAL A 9 12.97 8.55 67.16
CA VAL A 9 12.82 10.01 67.25
C VAL A 9 12.90 10.46 68.72
N GLU A 10 12.18 9.80 69.62
CA GLU A 10 12.23 10.07 71.07
C GLU A 10 13.63 9.86 71.65
N ALA A 11 14.37 8.85 71.16
CA ALA A 11 15.75 8.59 71.54
C ALA A 11 16.77 9.55 70.91
N GLY A 12 16.34 10.52 70.10
CA GLY A 12 17.22 11.51 69.45
C GLY A 12 18.10 10.94 68.33
N LYS A 13 17.86 9.72 67.88
CA LYS A 13 18.66 9.04 66.83
C LYS A 13 18.18 9.38 65.41
N LEU A 14 16.96 9.91 65.27
CA LEU A 14 16.33 10.22 64.00
C LEU A 14 15.50 11.50 64.13
N THR A 15 15.44 12.31 63.08
CA THR A 15 14.55 13.49 63.06
C THR A 15 13.12 13.08 62.71
N SER A 16 12.11 13.79 63.24
CA SER A 16 10.69 13.53 62.91
C SER A 16 10.44 13.53 61.39
N LYS A 17 11.02 14.50 60.67
CA LYS A 17 10.93 14.57 59.19
C LYS A 17 11.58 13.37 58.49
N ALA A 18 12.68 12.83 59.01
CA ALA A 18 13.30 11.64 58.46
C ALA A 18 12.46 10.38 58.76
N ALA A 19 11.83 10.31 59.93
CA ALA A 19 10.91 9.22 60.29
C ALA A 19 9.69 9.17 59.36
N GLU A 20 9.07 10.31 59.03
CA GLU A 20 7.97 10.36 58.06
C GLU A 20 8.37 9.83 56.68
N LYS A 21 9.56 10.23 56.19
CA LYS A 21 10.08 9.73 54.91
C LYS A 21 10.39 8.23 54.96
N LEU A 22 10.93 7.74 56.07
CA LEU A 22 11.22 6.32 56.24
C LEU A 22 9.94 5.50 56.37
N ASP A 23 8.86 6.03 56.95
CA ASP A 23 7.56 5.33 57.02
C ASP A 23 7.00 4.98 55.64
N ALA A 24 7.38 5.73 54.60
CA ALA A 24 7.08 5.45 53.19
C ALA A 24 8.06 4.46 52.51
N LEU A 25 9.18 4.13 53.15
CA LEU A 25 10.24 3.23 52.68
C LEU A 25 10.23 1.89 53.45
N LYS A 26 9.05 1.30 53.64
CA LYS A 26 8.88 0.01 54.34
C LYS A 26 9.51 -1.17 53.58
N PRO A 27 9.84 -2.28 54.27
CA PRO A 27 10.23 -3.52 53.59
C PRO A 27 9.23 -3.87 52.48
N GLY A 28 9.75 -4.18 51.29
CA GLY A 28 8.97 -4.46 50.09
C GLY A 28 8.70 -3.25 49.18
N THR A 29 8.86 -2.02 49.65
CA THR A 29 8.74 -0.81 48.82
C THR A 29 9.93 -0.64 47.88
N PHE A 30 9.74 0.15 46.82
CA PHE A 30 10.78 0.48 45.85
C PHE A 30 11.28 1.91 46.04
N CYS A 31 12.55 2.13 45.73
CA CYS A 31 13.19 3.43 45.85
C CYS A 31 14.15 3.70 44.70
N LEU A 32 14.48 4.98 44.50
CA LEU A 32 15.52 5.42 43.59
C LEU A 32 16.60 6.16 44.37
N HIS A 33 17.86 5.76 44.19
CA HIS A 33 19.03 6.47 44.67
C HIS A 33 19.77 7.12 43.51
N LYS A 34 20.25 8.36 43.67
CA LYS A 34 20.94 9.11 42.61
C LYS A 34 22.16 8.39 42.02
N SER A 35 22.93 7.68 42.86
CA SER A 35 24.17 7.00 42.45
C SER A 35 24.04 5.49 42.26
N TRP A 36 23.03 4.87 42.88
CA TRP A 36 22.87 3.41 42.86
C TRP A 36 21.66 2.94 42.07
N GLY A 37 20.83 3.88 41.61
CA GLY A 37 19.67 3.61 40.77
C GLY A 37 18.50 3.01 41.54
N PHE A 38 17.71 2.22 40.85
CA PHE A 38 16.50 1.59 41.37
C PHE A 38 16.84 0.48 42.37
N GLY A 39 16.11 0.43 43.48
CA GLY A 39 16.27 -0.58 44.51
C GLY A 39 14.96 -0.97 45.18
N ARG A 40 14.99 -2.09 45.91
CA ARG A 40 13.88 -2.58 46.74
C ARG A 40 14.32 -2.62 48.19
N ILE A 41 13.52 -2.08 49.10
CA ILE A 41 13.80 -2.19 50.54
C ILE A 41 13.63 -3.65 50.94
N ALA A 42 14.73 -4.28 51.36
CA ALA A 42 14.73 -5.67 51.81
C ALA A 42 14.26 -5.76 53.27
N GLU A 43 14.83 -4.93 54.13
CA GLU A 43 14.60 -5.00 55.57
C GLU A 43 14.89 -3.66 56.26
N TRP A 44 14.19 -3.40 57.37
CA TRP A 44 14.60 -2.40 58.34
C TRP A 44 15.41 -3.05 59.45
N ASN A 45 16.68 -2.67 59.56
CA ASN A 45 17.54 -3.06 60.67
C ASN A 45 17.67 -1.88 61.65
N LEU A 46 16.56 -1.57 62.32
CA LEU A 46 16.46 -0.41 63.21
C LEU A 46 17.41 -0.52 64.42
N LEU A 47 17.73 -1.74 64.86
CA LEU A 47 18.71 -2.01 65.91
C LEU A 47 20.11 -1.48 65.55
N LEU A 48 20.52 -1.64 64.28
CA LEU A 48 21.80 -1.14 63.76
C LEU A 48 21.70 0.25 63.14
N ASN A 49 20.55 0.93 63.27
CA ASN A 49 20.28 2.22 62.65
C ASN A 49 20.45 2.20 61.11
N GLN A 50 20.01 1.12 60.46
CA GLN A 50 20.19 0.91 59.02
C GLN A 50 18.92 0.40 58.34
N ILE A 51 18.77 0.69 57.06
CA ILE A 51 17.91 -0.05 56.13
C ILE A 51 18.78 -0.87 55.18
N LEU A 52 18.31 -2.06 54.83
CA LEU A 52 18.94 -2.92 53.83
C LEU A 52 18.18 -2.78 52.51
N ILE A 53 18.90 -2.47 51.44
CA ILE A 53 18.32 -2.23 50.11
C ILE A 53 18.95 -3.16 49.08
N ASP A 54 18.11 -3.82 48.30
CA ASP A 54 18.53 -4.58 47.13
C ASP A 54 18.57 -3.65 45.91
N PHE A 55 19.77 -3.22 45.54
CA PHE A 55 20.02 -2.51 44.28
C PHE A 55 20.42 -3.51 43.17
N ALA A 56 20.34 -3.07 41.92
CA ALA A 56 20.85 -3.85 40.79
C ALA A 56 22.35 -4.20 41.00
N GLY A 57 22.66 -5.49 41.11
CA GLY A 57 24.02 -5.99 41.33
C GLY A 57 24.56 -5.86 42.76
N LYS A 58 23.80 -5.30 43.72
CA LYS A 58 24.20 -5.17 45.13
C LYS A 58 23.02 -5.50 46.06
N LYS A 59 22.98 -6.75 46.53
CA LYS A 59 21.98 -7.21 47.49
C LYS A 59 22.33 -6.77 48.91
N ALA A 60 21.28 -6.56 49.73
CA ALA A 60 21.38 -6.21 51.15
C ALA A 60 22.37 -5.07 51.44
N HIS A 61 22.37 -4.02 50.61
CA HIS A 61 23.24 -2.88 50.80
C HIS A 61 22.82 -2.09 52.05
N PRO A 62 23.68 -1.97 53.08
CA PRO A 62 23.33 -1.26 54.30
C PRO A 62 23.41 0.25 54.09
N MET A 63 22.38 0.97 54.53
CA MET A 63 22.30 2.43 54.46
C MET A 63 21.79 3.00 55.78
N GLN A 64 22.47 4.01 56.32
CA GLN A 64 22.05 4.67 57.56
C GLN A 64 20.68 5.33 57.40
N LEU A 65 19.81 5.24 58.43
CA LEU A 65 18.42 5.72 58.37
C LEU A 65 18.29 7.18 57.91
N GLN A 66 19.06 8.08 58.53
CA GLN A 66 19.02 9.51 58.18
C GLN A 66 19.47 9.75 56.74
N TYR A 67 20.54 9.08 56.29
CA TYR A 67 21.04 9.20 54.92
C TYR A 67 20.03 8.66 53.90
N ALA A 68 19.38 7.54 54.20
CA ALA A 68 18.31 6.97 53.40
C ALA A 68 17.14 7.94 53.24
N ALA A 69 16.66 8.54 54.34
CA ALA A 69 15.59 9.52 54.32
C ALA A 69 15.93 10.76 53.47
N GLU A 70 17.20 11.14 53.40
CA GLU A 70 17.65 12.30 52.63
C GLU A 70 17.87 12.00 51.15
N ASN A 71 18.30 10.77 50.80
CA ASN A 71 18.82 10.45 49.46
C ASN A 71 17.97 9.45 48.66
N LEU A 72 16.93 8.87 49.25
CA LEU A 72 16.02 7.97 48.56
C LEU A 72 14.73 8.68 48.17
N THR A 73 14.36 8.50 46.90
CA THR A 73 13.03 8.83 46.41
C THR A 73 12.18 7.58 46.42
N VAL A 74 11.01 7.62 47.07
CA VAL A 74 10.04 6.51 47.06
C VAL A 74 9.49 6.35 45.65
N ILE A 75 9.43 5.11 45.18
CA ILE A 75 8.82 4.78 43.89
C ILE A 75 7.45 4.14 44.15
N PRO A 76 6.34 4.77 43.70
CA PRO A 76 5.00 4.22 43.86
C PRO A 76 4.83 2.87 43.16
N ALA A 77 3.93 2.02 43.66
CA ALA A 77 3.62 0.73 43.06
C ALA A 77 3.16 0.82 41.59
N GLU A 78 2.55 1.94 41.20
CA GLU A 78 2.08 2.16 39.82
C GLU A 78 3.16 2.60 38.85
N HIS A 79 4.33 3.00 39.36
CA HIS A 79 5.46 3.38 38.54
C HIS A 79 5.96 2.17 37.73
N PHE A 80 6.32 2.38 36.46
CA PHE A 80 6.72 1.31 35.54
C PHE A 80 7.82 0.41 36.11
N LEU A 81 8.89 1.01 36.65
CA LEU A 81 10.00 0.24 37.24
C LEU A 81 9.58 -0.63 38.43
N ALA A 82 8.63 -0.17 39.25
CA ALA A 82 8.08 -0.95 40.36
C ALA A 82 7.27 -2.15 39.84
N ARG A 83 6.39 -1.94 38.85
CA ARG A 83 5.63 -3.02 38.21
C ARG A 83 6.53 -4.04 37.53
N LYS A 84 7.55 -3.58 36.80
CA LYS A 84 8.55 -4.43 36.15
C LYS A 84 9.30 -5.31 37.15
N ALA A 85 9.72 -4.72 38.29
CA ALA A 85 10.47 -5.44 39.31
C ALA A 85 9.58 -6.37 40.17
N GLY A 86 8.31 -6.00 40.38
CA GLY A 86 7.35 -6.80 41.14
C GLY A 86 6.80 -8.01 40.36
N ASP A 87 6.47 -7.80 39.08
CA ASP A 87 5.97 -8.87 38.20
C ASP A 87 6.38 -8.64 36.74
N LEU A 88 7.55 -9.20 36.39
CA LEU A 88 8.06 -9.15 35.03
C LEU A 88 7.17 -9.92 34.04
N ALA A 89 6.50 -11.00 34.49
CA ALA A 89 5.65 -11.80 33.62
C ALA A 89 4.38 -11.04 33.23
N ALA A 90 3.72 -10.38 34.18
CA ALA A 90 2.59 -9.50 33.90
C ALA A 90 3.01 -8.31 33.02
N THR A 91 4.18 -7.72 33.25
CA THR A 91 4.70 -6.63 32.41
C THR A 91 4.96 -7.09 30.97
N LYS A 92 5.55 -8.27 30.78
CA LYS A 92 5.72 -8.88 29.45
C LYS A 92 4.39 -9.17 28.77
N LYS A 93 3.38 -9.63 29.52
CA LYS A 93 2.02 -9.83 29.01
C LYS A 93 1.39 -8.51 28.58
N LEU A 94 1.49 -7.45 29.39
CA LEU A 94 1.00 -6.12 29.04
C LEU A 94 1.69 -5.57 27.79
N ALA A 95 3.00 -5.77 27.66
CA ALA A 95 3.74 -5.36 26.46
C ALA A 95 3.26 -6.06 25.18
N LYS A 96 2.73 -7.28 25.29
CA LYS A 96 2.18 -8.03 24.16
C LYS A 96 0.73 -7.65 23.87
N ASP A 97 -0.09 -7.55 24.92
CA ASP A 97 -1.54 -7.42 24.80
C ASP A 97 -1.99 -5.96 24.63
N ASP A 98 -1.34 -5.01 25.32
CA ASP A 98 -1.63 -3.57 25.21
C ASP A 98 -0.34 -2.72 25.27
N PRO A 99 0.37 -2.59 24.14
CA PRO A 99 1.54 -1.71 24.03
C PRO A 99 1.25 -0.25 24.35
N VAL A 100 0.01 0.21 24.14
CA VAL A 100 -0.39 1.61 24.35
C VAL A 100 -0.47 1.93 25.84
N ALA A 101 -1.09 1.05 26.63
CA ALA A 101 -1.13 1.16 28.08
C ALA A 101 0.27 1.06 28.71
N LEU A 102 1.13 0.17 28.20
CA LEU A 102 2.51 0.06 28.67
C LEU A 102 3.28 1.37 28.48
N VAL A 103 3.24 1.94 27.28
CA VAL A 103 3.96 3.18 26.98
C VAL A 103 3.36 4.34 27.78
N ARG A 104 2.04 4.40 27.96
CA ARG A 104 1.41 5.37 28.87
C ARG A 104 2.01 5.31 30.26
N ASN A 105 2.11 4.11 30.83
CA ASN A 105 2.66 3.91 32.17
C ASN A 105 4.14 4.35 32.27
N ILE A 106 4.92 4.13 31.21
CA ILE A 106 6.31 4.61 31.13
C ILE A 106 6.35 6.15 31.09
N LEU A 107 5.51 6.78 30.26
CA LEU A 107 5.46 8.24 30.16
C LEU A 107 5.01 8.88 31.47
N GLU A 108 3.97 8.36 32.11
CA GLU A 108 3.52 8.81 33.44
C GLU A 108 4.62 8.69 34.51
N SER A 109 5.48 7.68 34.37
CA SER A 109 6.66 7.47 35.23
C SER A 109 7.87 8.36 34.86
N LEU A 110 7.83 9.05 33.71
CA LEU A 110 8.84 9.96 33.18
C LEU A 110 8.25 11.37 32.99
N ASP A 111 7.44 11.84 33.95
CA ASP A 111 6.86 13.19 33.97
C ASP A 111 6.07 13.56 32.69
N GLY A 112 5.40 12.57 32.09
CA GLY A 112 4.51 12.72 30.95
C GLY A 112 5.19 12.70 29.57
N GLN A 113 6.52 12.61 29.50
CA GLN A 113 7.24 12.62 28.22
C GLN A 113 8.53 11.80 28.20
N ALA A 114 8.81 11.15 27.07
CA ALA A 114 10.05 10.39 26.89
C ALA A 114 10.42 10.23 25.42
N THR A 115 11.72 10.22 25.15
CA THR A 115 12.25 9.81 23.85
C THR A 115 12.17 8.29 23.69
N ALA A 116 12.19 7.80 22.44
CA ALA A 116 12.24 6.36 22.16
C ALA A 116 13.45 5.68 22.82
N GLN A 117 14.56 6.40 22.98
CA GLN A 117 15.75 5.91 23.66
C GLN A 117 15.49 5.70 25.16
N GLN A 118 14.93 6.70 25.85
CA GLN A 118 14.61 6.59 27.28
C GLN A 118 13.63 5.44 27.56
N ILE A 119 12.63 5.26 26.69
CA ILE A 119 11.70 4.12 26.79
C ILE A 119 12.47 2.79 26.63
N SER A 120 13.39 2.71 25.66
CA SER A 120 14.17 1.50 25.42
C SER A 120 15.07 1.11 26.60
N GLU A 121 15.67 2.09 27.28
CA GLU A 121 16.56 1.88 28.43
C GLU A 121 15.83 1.20 29.60
N TRP A 122 14.51 1.38 29.71
CA TRP A 122 13.70 0.75 30.75
C TRP A 122 13.20 -0.64 30.38
N MET A 123 13.21 -0.99 29.09
CA MET A 123 12.64 -2.22 28.55
C MET A 123 13.69 -3.24 28.14
N VAL A 124 14.88 -2.80 27.71
CA VAL A 124 15.98 -3.65 27.28
C VAL A 124 17.02 -3.75 28.41
N PRO A 125 17.54 -4.94 28.76
CA PRO A 125 17.30 -6.25 28.13
C PRO A 125 16.15 -7.07 28.75
N ASP A 126 15.50 -6.58 29.81
CA ASP A 126 14.62 -7.39 30.65
C ASP A 126 13.35 -7.90 29.94
N LEU A 127 12.70 -7.02 29.18
CA LEU A 127 11.47 -7.32 28.43
C LEU A 127 11.80 -7.84 27.03
N PHE A 128 12.79 -7.22 26.37
CA PHE A 128 13.16 -7.49 24.98
C PHE A 128 14.67 -7.43 24.81
N ASN A 129 15.19 -8.20 23.86
CA ASN A 129 16.51 -7.90 23.29
C ASN A 129 16.43 -6.78 22.24
N GLU A 130 17.59 -6.28 21.78
CA GLU A 130 17.70 -5.19 20.79
C GLU A 130 16.92 -5.44 19.48
N THR A 131 16.87 -6.70 19.01
CA THR A 131 16.18 -7.06 17.76
C THR A 131 14.68 -7.09 17.95
N GLU A 132 14.23 -7.68 19.06
CA GLU A 132 12.82 -7.74 19.44
C GLU A 132 12.26 -6.35 19.72
N TRP A 133 13.03 -5.51 20.43
CA TRP A 133 12.68 -4.13 20.72
C TRP A 133 12.40 -3.34 19.44
N LYS A 134 13.28 -3.41 18.43
CA LYS A 134 13.07 -2.69 17.15
C LYS A 134 11.77 -3.10 16.47
N ARG A 135 11.47 -4.40 16.41
CA ARG A 135 10.23 -4.94 15.81
C ARG A 135 9.00 -4.54 16.62
N TRP A 136 9.08 -4.67 17.93
CA TRP A 136 8.00 -4.29 18.85
C TRP A 136 7.70 -2.80 18.77
N TRP A 137 8.72 -1.94 18.80
CA TRP A 137 8.59 -0.50 18.79
C TRP A 137 7.97 0.03 17.48
N GLU A 138 8.28 -0.57 16.33
CA GLU A 138 7.62 -0.22 15.07
C GLU A 138 6.12 -0.50 15.11
N SER A 139 5.70 -1.61 15.73
CA SER A 139 4.28 -1.94 15.93
C SER A 139 3.63 -1.01 16.96
N ALA A 140 4.25 -0.86 18.13
CA ALA A 140 3.74 -0.03 19.22
C ALA A 140 3.58 1.44 18.77
N ARG A 141 4.56 2.00 18.04
CA ARG A 141 4.47 3.38 17.51
C ARG A 141 3.28 3.58 16.56
N LYS A 142 2.92 2.57 15.76
CA LYS A 142 1.71 2.62 14.91
C LYS A 142 0.44 2.63 15.76
N GLN A 143 0.40 1.84 16.82
CA GLN A 143 -0.74 1.79 17.75
C GLN A 143 -0.89 3.10 18.54
N LEU A 144 0.22 3.65 19.06
CA LEU A 144 0.23 4.96 19.72
C LEU A 144 -0.31 6.06 18.81
N LYS A 145 0.19 6.13 17.56
CA LYS A 145 -0.32 7.08 16.55
C LYS A 145 -1.80 6.83 16.24
N GLY A 146 -2.25 5.58 16.28
CA GLY A 146 -3.65 5.19 16.09
C GLY A 146 -4.58 5.55 17.24
N SER A 147 -4.05 5.68 18.47
CA SER A 147 -4.87 5.96 19.66
C SER A 147 -5.35 7.41 19.75
N GLY A 148 -4.60 8.36 19.20
CA GLY A 148 -4.88 9.79 19.38
C GLY A 148 -4.70 10.28 20.83
N ALA A 149 -4.10 9.49 21.73
CA ALA A 149 -3.82 9.91 23.11
C ALA A 149 -2.39 10.47 23.31
N PHE A 150 -1.56 10.42 22.27
CA PHE A 150 -0.16 10.81 22.34
C PHE A 150 0.21 11.75 21.20
N SER A 151 1.06 12.72 21.50
CA SER A 151 1.78 13.47 20.47
C SER A 151 3.02 12.68 20.05
N ILE A 152 3.05 12.23 18.79
CA ILE A 152 4.14 11.42 18.23
C ILE A 152 4.95 12.31 17.27
N PRO A 153 6.18 12.70 17.63
CA PRO A 153 6.99 13.56 16.77
C PRO A 153 7.44 12.83 15.50
N ALA A 154 7.74 13.61 14.47
CA ALA A 154 8.31 13.10 13.22
C ALA A 154 9.75 12.60 13.44
N LYS A 155 10.55 13.35 14.20
CA LYS A 155 11.94 12.99 14.52
C LYS A 155 11.99 12.06 15.72
N LYS A 156 12.85 11.03 15.66
CA LYS A 156 13.03 10.05 16.74
C LYS A 156 13.72 10.63 17.99
N THR A 157 14.40 11.77 17.83
CA THR A 157 15.11 12.49 18.90
C THR A 157 14.20 13.37 19.74
N GLU A 158 13.00 13.67 19.25
CA GLU A 158 12.01 14.47 19.95
C GLU A 158 11.18 13.57 20.89
N PRO A 159 10.75 14.08 22.06
CA PRO A 159 10.02 13.29 23.03
C PRO A 159 8.60 12.99 22.56
N ILE A 160 8.13 11.77 22.84
CA ILE A 160 6.71 11.42 22.80
C ILE A 160 6.09 11.97 24.08
N GLN A 161 4.95 12.62 23.94
CA GLN A 161 4.23 13.22 25.06
C GLN A 161 2.84 12.58 25.18
N ALA A 162 2.47 12.16 26.40
CA ALA A 162 1.09 11.86 26.70
C ALA A 162 0.29 13.17 26.64
N ARG A 163 -0.86 13.18 25.96
CA ARG A 163 -1.72 14.37 25.96
C ARG A 163 -2.34 14.50 27.35
N ALA A 164 -1.97 15.55 28.08
CA ALA A 164 -2.58 15.90 29.36
C ALA A 164 -4.04 16.33 29.16
N GLU A 165 -4.86 16.25 30.21
CA GLU A 165 -6.20 16.84 30.23
C GLU A 165 -6.10 18.34 29.91
N GLY A 166 -6.56 18.74 28.71
CA GLY A 166 -6.56 20.14 28.26
C GLY A 166 -5.90 20.40 26.90
N ILE A 167 -5.00 19.54 26.42
CA ILE A 167 -4.49 19.62 25.04
C ILE A 167 -5.41 18.78 24.15
N SER A 168 -6.27 19.46 23.41
CA SER A 168 -7.24 18.80 22.55
C SER A 168 -6.57 18.26 21.29
N HIS A 169 -6.58 16.93 21.11
CA HIS A 169 -6.06 16.30 19.88
C HIS A 169 -6.67 16.93 18.61
N THR A 170 -7.95 17.25 18.66
CA THR A 170 -8.68 17.83 17.54
C THR A 170 -8.18 19.22 17.18
N ASP A 171 -7.68 19.99 18.16
CA ASP A 171 -7.13 21.32 17.94
C ASP A 171 -5.76 21.23 17.26
N GLU A 172 -4.90 20.30 17.69
CA GLU A 172 -3.63 20.02 17.00
C GLU A 172 -3.85 19.57 15.55
N LEU A 173 -4.85 18.72 15.31
CA LEU A 173 -5.20 18.27 13.95
C LEU A 173 -5.64 19.44 13.07
N THR A 174 -6.46 20.33 13.63
CA THR A 174 -6.95 21.53 12.94
C THR A 174 -5.80 22.51 12.67
N GLU A 175 -4.93 22.71 13.65
CA GLU A 175 -3.75 23.55 13.52
C GLU A 175 -2.77 23.01 12.46
N ALA A 176 -2.50 21.71 12.47
CA ALA A 176 -1.65 21.06 11.47
C ALA A 176 -2.20 21.22 10.05
N PHE A 177 -3.54 21.12 9.88
CA PHE A 177 -4.18 21.36 8.60
C PHE A 177 -4.06 22.83 8.16
N ASN A 178 -4.28 23.79 9.07
CA ASN A 178 -4.18 25.22 8.78
C ASN A 178 -2.75 25.66 8.41
N HIS A 179 -1.73 25.02 8.99
CA HIS A 179 -0.33 25.30 8.69
C HIS A 179 0.19 24.56 7.45
N ALA A 180 -0.51 23.54 6.96
CA ALA A 180 -0.10 22.79 5.78
C ALA A 180 -0.20 23.66 4.51
N ARG A 181 0.95 24.00 3.92
CA ARG A 181 1.02 24.81 2.70
C ARG A 181 1.18 23.99 1.42
N GLN A 182 1.80 22.82 1.52
CA GLN A 182 2.06 21.97 0.36
C GLN A 182 0.90 21.00 0.11
N PRO A 183 0.54 20.69 -1.15
CA PRO A 183 -0.55 19.76 -1.50
C PRO A 183 -0.52 18.44 -0.72
N LYS A 184 0.63 17.76 -0.70
CA LYS A 184 0.78 16.48 0.01
C LYS A 184 0.58 16.60 1.52
N GLN A 185 1.01 17.71 2.12
CA GLN A 185 0.83 17.95 3.56
C GLN A 185 -0.64 18.23 3.87
N GLN A 186 -1.33 19.00 3.01
CA GLN A 186 -2.75 19.30 3.17
C GLN A 186 -3.61 18.04 3.12
N VAL A 187 -3.37 17.17 2.13
CA VAL A 187 -4.06 15.87 2.02
C VAL A 187 -3.78 15.01 3.25
N ALA A 188 -2.51 14.89 3.65
CA ALA A 188 -2.14 14.06 4.81
C ALA A 188 -2.76 14.58 6.12
N ALA A 189 -2.83 15.91 6.32
CA ALA A 189 -3.46 16.51 7.48
C ALA A 189 -4.98 16.28 7.47
N LEU A 190 -5.64 16.47 6.31
CA LEU A 190 -7.07 16.17 6.15
C LEU A 190 -7.37 14.70 6.43
N GLU A 191 -6.55 13.76 5.95
CA GLU A 191 -6.71 12.34 6.24
C GLU A 191 -6.63 12.02 7.74
N GLN A 192 -5.81 12.75 8.51
CA GLN A 192 -5.82 12.60 9.97
C GLN A 192 -7.10 13.14 10.59
N ILE A 193 -7.61 14.29 10.13
CA ILE A 193 -8.90 14.83 10.58
C ILE A 193 -10.03 13.84 10.30
N VAL A 194 -10.14 13.32 9.07
CA VAL A 194 -11.16 12.33 8.68
C VAL A 194 -11.03 11.06 9.52
N LYS A 195 -9.80 10.58 9.76
CA LYS A 195 -9.56 9.38 10.56
C LYS A 195 -10.01 9.54 12.02
N PHE A 196 -9.76 10.70 12.62
CA PHE A 196 -10.06 10.98 14.02
C PHE A 196 -11.31 11.83 14.22
N HIS A 197 -12.17 11.92 13.18
CA HIS A 197 -13.39 12.70 13.21
C HIS A 197 -14.29 12.41 14.44
N PRO A 198 -14.41 11.17 14.97
CA PRO A 198 -15.29 10.91 16.12
C PRO A 198 -14.86 11.63 17.41
N GLN A 199 -13.63 12.15 17.47
CA GLN A 199 -13.12 12.87 18.64
C GLN A 199 -13.54 14.34 18.68
N PHE A 200 -14.06 14.89 17.58
CA PHE A 200 -14.52 16.28 17.48
C PHE A 200 -15.89 16.42 18.15
N LYS A 201 -15.90 16.99 19.36
CA LYS A 201 -17.12 17.17 20.18
C LYS A 201 -17.96 18.36 19.75
N GLU A 202 -17.34 19.38 19.16
CA GLU A 202 -18.01 20.60 18.67
C GLU A 202 -17.73 20.78 17.17
N PRO A 203 -18.23 19.89 16.29
CA PRO A 203 -17.87 19.89 14.87
C PRO A 203 -18.24 21.20 14.15
N GLU A 204 -19.36 21.86 14.49
CA GLU A 204 -19.72 23.15 13.88
C GLU A 204 -18.70 24.25 14.15
N LYS A 205 -18.06 24.24 15.33
CA LYS A 205 -17.03 25.22 15.68
C LYS A 205 -15.66 24.83 15.15
N GLN A 206 -15.32 23.54 15.23
CA GLN A 206 -13.98 23.03 14.93
C GLN A 206 -13.79 22.70 13.45
N LEU A 207 -14.78 22.07 12.80
CA LEU A 207 -14.66 21.54 11.44
C LEU A 207 -15.29 22.44 10.38
N GLN A 208 -16.29 23.26 10.71
CA GLN A 208 -16.88 24.18 9.71
C GLN A 208 -15.86 25.14 9.06
N PRO A 209 -14.88 25.73 9.79
CA PRO A 209 -13.81 26.51 9.18
C PRO A 209 -12.86 25.66 8.31
N VAL A 210 -12.66 24.40 8.70
CA VAL A 210 -11.86 23.43 7.93
C VAL A 210 -12.54 23.14 6.59
N ILE A 211 -13.87 22.89 6.58
CA ILE A 211 -14.66 22.72 5.35
C ILE A 211 -14.48 23.90 4.41
N ALA A 212 -14.66 25.13 4.90
CA ALA A 212 -14.49 26.33 4.09
C ALA A 212 -13.06 26.45 3.50
N THR A 213 -12.05 26.09 4.29
CA THR A 213 -10.65 26.09 3.84
C THR A 213 -10.41 25.04 2.76
N ILE A 214 -10.91 23.81 2.94
CA ILE A 214 -10.83 22.74 1.94
C ILE A 214 -11.43 23.20 0.61
N GLU A 215 -12.65 23.75 0.63
CA GLU A 215 -13.37 24.16 -0.58
C GLU A 215 -12.63 25.27 -1.32
N ASN A 216 -12.11 26.26 -0.59
CA ASN A 216 -11.30 27.33 -1.16
C ASN A 216 -10.01 26.81 -1.80
N VAL A 217 -9.29 25.89 -1.14
CA VAL A 217 -8.05 25.32 -1.68
C VAL A 217 -8.34 24.44 -2.90
N ALA A 218 -9.37 23.59 -2.84
CA ALA A 218 -9.76 22.72 -3.94
C ALA A 218 -10.15 23.53 -5.19
N SER A 219 -11.02 24.54 -5.03
CA SER A 219 -11.46 25.41 -6.12
C SER A 219 -10.29 26.16 -6.77
N ARG A 220 -9.39 26.75 -5.98
CA ARG A 220 -8.21 27.48 -6.49
C ARG A 220 -7.23 26.58 -7.23
N ASN A 221 -7.09 25.32 -6.82
CA ASN A 221 -6.09 24.41 -7.37
C ASN A 221 -6.63 23.47 -8.46
N GLN A 222 -7.94 23.38 -8.69
CA GLN A 222 -8.54 22.44 -9.64
C GLN A 222 -7.87 22.44 -11.03
N LYS A 223 -7.54 23.62 -11.57
CA LYS A 223 -6.93 23.71 -12.91
C LYS A 223 -5.50 23.17 -12.96
N LEU A 224 -4.69 23.49 -11.96
CA LEU A 224 -3.24 23.19 -11.92
C LEU A 224 -2.94 21.82 -11.29
N HIS A 225 -3.67 21.49 -10.22
CA HIS A 225 -3.53 20.27 -9.42
C HIS A 225 -4.91 19.61 -9.22
N PRO A 226 -5.55 19.12 -10.30
CA PRO A 226 -6.86 18.47 -10.19
C PRO A 226 -6.86 17.27 -9.24
N GLU A 227 -5.76 16.50 -9.17
CA GLU A 227 -5.63 15.39 -8.23
C GLU A 227 -5.82 15.83 -6.77
N LEU A 228 -5.25 16.99 -6.39
CA LEU A 228 -5.42 17.56 -5.06
C LEU A 228 -6.88 17.95 -4.81
N ALA A 229 -7.53 18.57 -5.78
CA ALA A 229 -8.93 18.98 -5.66
C ALA A 229 -9.86 17.76 -5.42
N PHE A 230 -9.63 16.65 -6.13
CA PHE A 230 -10.36 15.40 -5.90
C PHE A 230 -10.14 14.85 -4.49
N GLU A 231 -8.90 14.78 -4.01
CA GLU A 231 -8.62 14.25 -2.67
C GLU A 231 -9.21 15.11 -1.55
N LEU A 232 -9.17 16.43 -1.72
CA LEU A 232 -9.75 17.40 -0.80
C LEU A 232 -11.27 17.31 -0.76
N VAL A 233 -11.93 17.27 -1.94
CA VAL A 233 -13.39 17.14 -2.01
C VAL A 233 -13.88 15.81 -1.44
N LEU A 234 -13.19 14.70 -1.72
CA LEU A 234 -13.54 13.40 -1.13
C LEU A 234 -13.42 13.42 0.41
N GLY A 235 -12.36 14.01 0.95
CA GLY A 235 -12.20 14.11 2.41
C GLY A 235 -13.19 15.08 3.07
N ARG A 236 -13.58 16.16 2.38
CA ARG A 236 -14.67 17.03 2.81
C ARG A 236 -15.99 16.27 2.85
N ASP A 237 -16.30 15.51 1.80
CA ASP A 237 -17.55 14.76 1.70
C ASP A 237 -17.64 13.69 2.80
N ASP A 238 -16.51 13.05 3.17
CA ASP A 238 -16.45 12.14 4.32
C ASP A 238 -16.82 12.83 5.65
N LEU A 239 -16.39 14.09 5.85
CA LEU A 239 -16.74 14.87 7.04
C LEU A 239 -18.20 15.31 7.03
N LEU A 240 -18.74 15.71 5.87
CA LEU A 240 -20.15 16.09 5.73
C LEU A 240 -21.08 14.89 5.95
N GLU A 241 -20.69 13.71 5.47
CA GLU A 241 -21.42 12.45 5.70
C GLU A 241 -21.39 12.05 7.18
N SER A 242 -20.25 12.24 7.86
CA SER A 242 -20.10 11.92 9.28
C SER A 242 -20.80 12.91 10.22
N PHE A 243 -20.97 14.17 9.79
CA PHE A 243 -21.58 15.23 10.59
C PHE A 243 -22.63 16.03 9.78
N PRO A 244 -23.91 15.61 9.82
CA PRO A 244 -24.99 16.24 9.06
C PRO A 244 -25.23 17.74 9.36
N GLN A 245 -24.77 18.23 10.51
CA GLN A 245 -24.82 19.64 10.88
C GLN A 245 -23.81 20.52 10.13
N LEU A 246 -22.74 19.94 9.59
CA LEU A 246 -21.78 20.67 8.76
C LEU A 246 -22.39 20.99 7.40
N LYS A 247 -22.07 22.17 6.88
CA LYS A 247 -22.60 22.65 5.60
C LYS A 247 -21.48 22.98 4.62
N THR A 248 -21.71 22.66 3.35
CA THR A 248 -20.87 23.19 2.27
C THR A 248 -21.03 24.72 2.19
N THR A 249 -19.91 25.42 1.99
CA THR A 249 -19.91 26.86 1.67
C THR A 249 -19.89 27.11 0.15
N HIS A 250 -19.67 26.06 -0.64
CA HIS A 250 -19.58 26.12 -2.09
C HIS A 250 -20.42 25.02 -2.76
N ILE A 251 -21.73 25.29 -2.90
CA ILE A 251 -22.74 24.34 -3.42
C ILE A 251 -22.35 23.73 -4.78
N GLY A 252 -21.66 24.49 -5.65
CA GLY A 252 -21.22 24.02 -6.96
C GLY A 252 -19.99 23.10 -6.96
N LEU A 253 -19.28 22.95 -5.83
CA LEU A 253 -18.06 22.15 -5.75
C LEU A 253 -18.43 20.73 -5.29
N THR A 254 -19.11 19.97 -6.14
CA THR A 254 -19.46 18.57 -5.85
C THR A 254 -18.50 17.62 -6.55
N LEU A 255 -18.38 16.38 -6.05
CA LEU A 255 -17.62 15.34 -6.74
C LEU A 255 -18.10 15.14 -8.19
N GLY A 256 -19.42 15.11 -8.40
CA GLY A 256 -19.99 14.97 -9.74
C GLY A 256 -19.63 16.13 -10.67
N LYS A 257 -19.63 17.37 -10.15
CA LYS A 257 -19.22 18.54 -10.94
C LYS A 257 -17.72 18.51 -11.27
N LEU A 258 -16.87 18.12 -10.33
CA LEU A 258 -15.44 17.92 -10.60
C LEU A 258 -15.21 16.85 -11.68
N ILE A 259 -15.92 15.72 -11.62
CA ILE A 259 -15.83 14.67 -12.64
C ILE A 259 -16.24 15.21 -14.01
N ALA A 260 -17.34 15.97 -14.08
CA ALA A 260 -17.83 16.54 -15.34
C ALA A 260 -16.87 17.60 -15.92
N ASP A 261 -16.33 18.48 -15.07
CA ASP A 261 -15.40 19.53 -15.51
C ASP A 261 -14.03 18.96 -15.92
N GLU A 262 -13.61 17.88 -15.27
CA GLU A 262 -12.32 17.20 -15.51
C GLU A 262 -12.41 15.99 -16.44
N GLU A 263 -13.58 15.75 -17.05
CA GLU A 263 -13.91 14.50 -17.74
C GLU A 263 -12.79 14.07 -18.68
N ARG A 264 -12.29 14.99 -19.52
CA ARG A 264 -11.23 14.73 -20.51
C ARG A 264 -9.86 14.41 -19.89
N ARG A 265 -9.56 14.97 -18.71
CA ARG A 265 -8.29 14.83 -18.01
C ARG A 265 -8.26 13.64 -17.04
N LEU A 266 -9.39 12.96 -16.81
CA LEU A 266 -9.48 11.83 -15.86
C LEU A 266 -8.41 10.74 -16.08
N THR A 267 -8.05 10.43 -17.33
CA THR A 267 -6.97 9.47 -17.65
C THR A 267 -5.61 9.85 -17.06
N LEU A 268 -5.33 11.15 -16.91
CA LEU A 268 -4.09 11.69 -16.33
C LEU A 268 -4.18 11.90 -14.81
N ILE A 269 -5.39 12.07 -14.29
CA ILE A 269 -5.66 12.40 -12.89
C ILE A 269 -5.71 11.12 -12.05
N LEU A 270 -6.56 10.17 -12.44
CA LEU A 270 -6.86 8.96 -11.65
C LEU A 270 -5.62 8.14 -11.27
N PRO A 271 -4.61 7.93 -12.16
CA PRO A 271 -3.41 7.18 -11.79
C PRO A 271 -2.59 7.79 -10.66
N LYS A 272 -2.72 9.11 -10.43
CA LYS A 272 -2.02 9.83 -9.34
C LYS A 272 -2.68 9.66 -7.98
N LEU A 273 -3.91 9.13 -7.94
CA LEU A 273 -4.69 9.00 -6.73
C LEU A 273 -4.45 7.66 -6.02
N PRO A 274 -4.63 7.61 -4.69
CA PRO A 274 -4.74 6.36 -3.95
C PRO A 274 -5.87 5.47 -4.48
N ALA A 275 -5.67 4.15 -4.47
CA ALA A 275 -6.60 3.19 -5.07
C ALA A 275 -8.05 3.31 -4.53
N ALA A 276 -8.22 3.55 -3.23
CA ALA A 276 -9.54 3.71 -2.64
C ALA A 276 -10.28 4.96 -3.15
N LYS A 277 -9.56 6.08 -3.36
CA LYS A 277 -10.12 7.32 -3.89
C LYS A 277 -10.43 7.21 -5.39
N GLU A 278 -9.53 6.58 -6.15
CA GLU A 278 -9.78 6.22 -7.56
C GLU A 278 -11.07 5.42 -7.70
N LYS A 279 -11.26 4.38 -6.87
CA LYS A 279 -12.48 3.56 -6.85
C LYS A 279 -13.74 4.40 -6.65
N ARG A 280 -13.75 5.28 -5.63
CA ARG A 280 -14.90 6.15 -5.33
C ARG A 280 -15.24 7.08 -6.49
N ILE A 281 -14.23 7.62 -7.18
CA ILE A 281 -14.46 8.48 -8.36
C ILE A 281 -15.05 7.66 -9.51
N LEU A 282 -14.53 6.47 -9.78
CA LEU A 282 -15.07 5.57 -10.81
C LEU A 282 -16.53 5.20 -10.51
N GLN A 283 -16.87 4.90 -9.25
CA GLN A 283 -18.24 4.61 -8.81
C GLN A 283 -19.19 5.80 -8.95
N ALA A 284 -18.67 7.03 -8.91
CA ALA A 284 -19.46 8.25 -9.09
C ALA A 284 -19.68 8.62 -10.58
N LEU A 285 -19.03 7.95 -11.54
CA LEU A 285 -19.18 8.25 -12.97
C LEU A 285 -20.65 8.20 -13.46
N PRO A 286 -21.47 7.18 -13.12
CA PRO A 286 -22.86 7.11 -13.59
C PRO A 286 -23.68 8.32 -13.18
N ALA A 287 -23.58 8.72 -11.91
CA ALA A 287 -24.29 9.88 -11.38
C ALA A 287 -23.75 11.20 -11.96
N ALA A 288 -22.44 11.29 -12.21
CA ALA A 288 -21.78 12.52 -12.65
C ALA A 288 -21.96 12.82 -14.15
N LEU A 289 -21.97 11.78 -14.99
CA LEU A 289 -21.90 11.93 -16.45
C LEU A 289 -23.21 11.54 -17.16
N GLY A 290 -24.21 11.00 -16.43
CA GLY A 290 -25.46 10.51 -17.02
C GLY A 290 -25.17 9.52 -18.14
N ASP A 291 -25.95 9.52 -19.21
CA ASP A 291 -25.86 8.52 -20.30
C ASP A 291 -24.48 8.37 -20.95
N ARG A 292 -23.60 9.38 -20.84
CA ARG A 292 -22.24 9.33 -21.41
C ARG A 292 -21.24 8.55 -20.56
N TRP A 293 -21.60 8.19 -19.32
CA TRP A 293 -20.68 7.61 -18.36
C TRP A 293 -20.07 6.30 -18.85
N SER A 294 -20.86 5.45 -19.52
CA SER A 294 -20.45 4.12 -19.97
C SER A 294 -19.39 4.21 -21.08
N ALA A 295 -19.63 5.06 -22.08
CA ALA A 295 -18.66 5.34 -23.12
C ALA A 295 -17.36 5.93 -22.54
N ARG A 296 -17.46 6.83 -21.55
CA ARG A 296 -16.28 7.42 -20.90
C ARG A 296 -15.52 6.40 -20.07
N ALA A 297 -16.21 5.56 -19.30
CA ALA A 297 -15.59 4.50 -18.51
C ALA A 297 -14.80 3.53 -19.40
N LEU A 298 -15.28 3.25 -20.61
CA LEU A 298 -14.56 2.40 -21.56
C LEU A 298 -13.34 3.07 -22.19
N GLN A 299 -13.42 4.37 -22.49
CA GLN A 299 -12.23 5.14 -22.87
C GLN A 299 -11.18 5.14 -21.74
N LEU A 300 -11.61 5.26 -20.49
CA LEU A 300 -10.72 5.12 -19.34
C LEU A 300 -10.10 3.73 -19.29
N MET A 301 -10.89 2.66 -19.47
CA MET A 301 -10.39 1.29 -19.48
C MET A 301 -9.31 1.05 -20.55
N GLN A 302 -9.46 1.67 -21.74
CA GLN A 302 -8.51 1.56 -22.84
C GLN A 302 -7.23 2.39 -22.64
N ALA A 303 -7.32 3.56 -21.98
CA ALA A 303 -6.22 4.51 -21.91
C ALA A 303 -5.31 4.34 -20.67
N THR A 304 -5.50 3.30 -19.86
CA THR A 304 -4.99 3.31 -18.48
C THR A 304 -4.36 1.99 -18.00
N HIS A 305 -3.86 1.98 -16.77
CA HIS A 305 -3.16 0.87 -16.14
C HIS A 305 -4.11 -0.19 -15.57
N GLY A 306 -3.61 -1.42 -15.40
CA GLY A 306 -4.41 -2.59 -14.99
C GLY A 306 -5.26 -2.43 -13.72
N ARG A 307 -4.87 -1.55 -12.80
CA ARG A 307 -5.66 -1.26 -11.59
C ARG A 307 -7.05 -0.70 -11.93
N MET A 308 -7.16 0.18 -12.92
CA MET A 308 -8.46 0.75 -13.32
C MET A 308 -9.27 -0.22 -14.16
N VAL A 309 -8.60 -0.99 -15.02
CA VAL A 309 -9.22 -2.08 -15.80
C VAL A 309 -9.91 -3.09 -14.88
N ALA A 310 -9.34 -3.38 -13.71
CA ALA A 310 -9.96 -4.26 -12.71
C ALA A 310 -11.17 -3.63 -11.98
N GLN A 311 -11.27 -2.30 -11.92
CA GLN A 311 -12.32 -1.61 -11.15
C GLN A 311 -13.55 -1.23 -11.99
N ILE A 312 -13.35 -0.79 -13.23
CA ILE A 312 -14.43 -0.35 -14.12
C ILE A 312 -15.52 -1.41 -14.31
N PRO A 313 -15.21 -2.71 -14.48
CA PRO A 313 -16.22 -3.76 -14.58
C PRO A 313 -17.16 -3.84 -13.38
N HIS A 314 -16.67 -3.54 -12.18
CA HIS A 314 -17.53 -3.47 -11.00
C HIS A 314 -18.50 -2.29 -11.07
N VAL A 315 -18.10 -1.14 -11.60
CA VAL A 315 -19.01 0.00 -11.82
C VAL A 315 -20.14 -0.38 -12.78
N PHE A 316 -19.84 -1.09 -13.87
CA PHE A 316 -20.86 -1.60 -14.81
C PHE A 316 -21.81 -2.60 -14.17
N ARG A 317 -21.30 -3.52 -13.37
CA ARG A 317 -22.12 -4.48 -12.64
C ARG A 317 -23.03 -3.76 -11.64
N ASP A 318 -22.48 -2.85 -10.84
CA ASP A 318 -23.22 -2.13 -9.80
C ASP A 318 -24.29 -1.20 -10.42
N ALA A 319 -24.07 -0.70 -11.63
CA ALA A 319 -25.05 0.06 -12.42
C ALA A 319 -26.04 -0.80 -13.23
N GLY A 320 -25.97 -2.13 -13.16
CA GLY A 320 -26.82 -3.04 -13.93
C GLY A 320 -26.56 -3.05 -15.44
N GLN A 321 -25.44 -2.47 -15.90
CA GLN A 321 -25.06 -2.36 -17.32
C GLN A 321 -23.99 -3.38 -17.73
N HIS A 322 -23.96 -4.56 -17.08
CA HIS A 322 -23.01 -5.62 -17.39
C HIS A 322 -23.07 -6.09 -18.86
N ALA A 323 -24.28 -6.19 -19.44
CA ALA A 323 -24.47 -6.55 -20.84
C ALA A 323 -23.82 -5.55 -21.81
N GLN A 324 -23.91 -4.25 -21.51
CA GLN A 324 -23.27 -3.21 -22.33
C GLN A 324 -21.74 -3.34 -22.30
N LEU A 325 -21.15 -3.60 -21.13
CA LEU A 325 -19.72 -3.85 -21.03
C LEU A 325 -19.32 -5.09 -21.83
N ARG A 326 -20.12 -6.16 -21.78
CA ARG A 326 -19.89 -7.38 -22.56
C ARG A 326 -19.83 -7.10 -24.06
N GLU A 327 -20.84 -6.43 -24.61
CA GLU A 327 -20.89 -6.08 -26.04
C GLU A 327 -19.68 -5.25 -26.47
N MET A 328 -19.24 -4.34 -25.61
CA MET A 328 -18.09 -3.49 -25.90
C MET A 328 -16.76 -4.25 -25.80
N LEU A 329 -16.61 -5.18 -24.85
CA LEU A 329 -15.45 -6.07 -24.80
C LEU A 329 -15.40 -7.00 -26.00
N GLU A 330 -16.54 -7.61 -26.38
CA GLU A 330 -16.66 -8.46 -27.57
C GLU A 330 -16.24 -7.69 -28.83
N ARG A 331 -16.75 -6.47 -28.99
CA ARG A 331 -16.36 -5.58 -30.08
C ARG A 331 -14.86 -5.28 -30.07
N SER A 332 -14.29 -4.96 -28.90
CA SER A 332 -12.86 -4.69 -28.78
C SER A 332 -11.98 -5.92 -29.06
N ILE A 333 -12.46 -7.13 -28.77
CA ILE A 333 -11.81 -8.38 -29.15
C ILE A 333 -11.86 -8.54 -30.66
N ARG A 334 -13.05 -8.47 -31.27
CA ARG A 334 -13.25 -8.64 -32.72
C ARG A 334 -12.50 -7.63 -33.57
N GLU A 335 -12.44 -6.37 -33.13
CA GLU A 335 -11.70 -5.29 -33.81
C GLU A 335 -10.19 -5.29 -33.46
N HIS A 336 -9.73 -6.23 -32.63
CA HIS A 336 -8.39 -6.29 -32.07
C HIS A 336 -7.93 -4.99 -31.37
N SER A 337 -8.85 -4.17 -30.87
CA SER A 337 -8.57 -2.88 -30.21
C SER A 337 -8.37 -2.99 -28.70
N ALA A 338 -8.69 -4.14 -28.09
CA ALA A 338 -8.45 -4.39 -26.67
C ALA A 338 -6.96 -4.23 -26.29
N THR A 339 -6.70 -3.58 -25.15
CA THR A 339 -5.34 -3.42 -24.64
C THR A 339 -4.88 -4.66 -23.88
N SER A 340 -3.57 -4.80 -23.68
CA SER A 340 -3.02 -5.95 -22.96
C SER A 340 -3.53 -6.06 -21.53
N GLU A 341 -3.70 -4.93 -20.82
CA GLU A 341 -4.25 -4.93 -19.47
C GLU A 341 -5.72 -5.39 -19.46
N MET A 342 -6.53 -4.99 -20.47
CA MET A 342 -7.90 -5.51 -20.65
C MET A 342 -7.92 -7.02 -20.87
N LEU A 343 -7.03 -7.52 -21.72
CA LEU A 343 -6.95 -8.95 -22.05
C LEU A 343 -6.44 -9.78 -20.87
N ILE A 344 -5.46 -9.27 -20.12
CA ILE A 344 -4.97 -9.89 -18.87
C ILE A 344 -6.12 -10.00 -17.87
N TRP A 345 -6.83 -8.90 -17.65
CA TRP A 345 -7.98 -8.88 -16.74
C TRP A 345 -9.06 -9.87 -17.17
N LEU A 346 -9.45 -9.86 -18.46
CA LEU A 346 -10.48 -10.75 -18.99
C LEU A 346 -10.11 -12.23 -18.85
N CYS A 347 -8.85 -12.59 -19.13
CA CYS A 347 -8.34 -13.95 -18.94
C CYS A 347 -8.32 -14.36 -17.46
N THR A 348 -8.10 -13.41 -16.55
CA THR A 348 -8.09 -13.65 -15.10
C THR A 348 -9.52 -13.84 -14.58
N GLU A 349 -10.47 -13.02 -15.02
CA GLU A 349 -11.89 -13.06 -14.64
C GLU A 349 -12.74 -14.00 -15.52
N ARG A 350 -12.10 -14.86 -16.32
CA ARG A 350 -12.73 -15.71 -17.35
C ARG A 350 -13.93 -16.55 -16.90
N LYS A 351 -14.06 -16.83 -15.60
CA LYS A 351 -15.21 -17.56 -15.04
C LYS A 351 -16.51 -16.79 -15.19
N ASP A 352 -16.46 -15.47 -15.05
CA ASP A 352 -17.61 -14.57 -15.14
C ASP A 352 -17.86 -14.06 -16.58
N TRP A 353 -16.91 -14.33 -17.48
CA TRP A 353 -16.92 -13.84 -18.87
C TRP A 353 -16.77 -14.94 -19.91
N ARG A 354 -17.19 -16.17 -19.60
CA ARG A 354 -16.96 -17.38 -20.42
C ARG A 354 -17.31 -17.21 -21.90
N GLU A 355 -18.35 -16.45 -22.20
CA GLU A 355 -18.83 -16.17 -23.57
C GLU A 355 -17.76 -15.47 -24.44
N LEU A 356 -16.88 -14.67 -23.82
CA LEU A 356 -15.80 -13.95 -24.48
C LEU A 356 -14.49 -14.76 -24.54
N ILE A 357 -14.44 -15.92 -23.89
CA ILE A 357 -13.26 -16.79 -23.82
C ILE A 357 -13.38 -17.81 -24.94
N ASN A 358 -13.09 -17.36 -26.16
CA ASN A 358 -13.23 -18.15 -27.38
C ASN A 358 -11.98 -17.96 -28.27
N PRO A 359 -11.87 -18.63 -29.44
CA PRO A 359 -10.68 -18.52 -30.29
C PRO A 359 -10.36 -17.10 -30.79
N GLU A 360 -11.35 -16.20 -30.90
CA GLU A 360 -11.11 -14.80 -31.29
C GLU A 360 -10.31 -14.04 -30.24
N LEU A 361 -10.45 -14.42 -28.96
CA LEU A 361 -9.65 -13.86 -27.87
C LEU A 361 -8.15 -14.11 -28.10
N LEU A 362 -7.78 -15.31 -28.59
CA LEU A 362 -6.38 -15.60 -28.92
C LEU A 362 -5.86 -14.67 -30.03
N ALA A 363 -6.67 -14.43 -31.07
CA ALA A 363 -6.29 -13.50 -32.14
C ALA A 363 -6.08 -12.07 -31.60
N ALA A 364 -6.98 -11.58 -30.74
CA ALA A 364 -6.83 -10.29 -30.09
C ALA A 364 -5.57 -10.21 -29.19
N ILE A 365 -5.25 -11.29 -28.46
CA ILE A 365 -4.02 -11.40 -27.66
C ILE A 365 -2.77 -11.31 -28.54
N LEU A 366 -2.71 -12.06 -29.65
CA LEU A 366 -1.57 -12.01 -30.56
C LEU A 366 -1.40 -10.60 -31.14
N SER A 367 -2.48 -9.96 -31.60
CA SER A 367 -2.43 -8.59 -32.12
C SER A 367 -2.00 -7.56 -31.05
N ALA A 368 -2.41 -7.73 -29.79
CA ALA A 368 -1.96 -6.85 -28.70
C ALA A 368 -0.46 -7.01 -28.42
N LEU A 369 0.04 -8.25 -28.39
CA LEU A 369 1.46 -8.55 -28.21
C LEU A 369 2.31 -8.00 -29.36
N GLU A 370 1.83 -8.09 -30.61
CA GLU A 370 2.50 -7.49 -31.77
C GLU A 370 2.64 -5.97 -31.60
N ARG A 371 1.59 -5.27 -31.20
CA ARG A 371 1.66 -3.81 -30.94
C ARG A 371 2.63 -3.45 -29.81
N GLU A 372 2.68 -4.25 -28.74
CA GLU A 372 3.63 -4.05 -27.64
C GLU A 372 5.08 -4.21 -28.09
N GLN A 373 5.36 -5.25 -28.89
CA GLN A 373 6.71 -5.52 -29.39
C GLN A 373 7.27 -4.35 -30.22
N HIS A 374 6.44 -3.70 -31.02
CA HIS A 374 6.81 -2.51 -31.78
C HIS A 374 7.07 -1.29 -30.87
N SER A 375 6.38 -1.21 -29.73
CA SER A 375 6.46 -0.06 -28.81
C SER A 375 7.59 -0.18 -27.78
N ALA A 376 7.94 -1.41 -27.36
CA ALA A 376 8.93 -1.67 -26.32
C ALA A 376 9.68 -3.01 -26.56
N PRO A 377 10.72 -3.03 -27.42
CA PRO A 377 11.43 -4.25 -27.75
C PRO A 377 12.27 -4.79 -26.57
N GLY A 378 12.24 -6.11 -26.35
CA GLY A 378 13.23 -6.82 -25.52
C GLY A 378 12.79 -7.33 -24.14
N ARG A 379 11.51 -7.22 -23.74
CA ARG A 379 11.01 -7.81 -22.48
C ARG A 379 9.70 -8.56 -22.70
N ALA A 380 9.63 -9.81 -22.23
CA ALA A 380 8.38 -10.60 -22.25
C ALA A 380 7.29 -9.89 -21.43
N SER A 381 6.16 -9.59 -22.06
CA SER A 381 5.09 -8.84 -21.42
C SER A 381 4.31 -9.71 -20.42
N LYS A 382 3.54 -9.08 -19.53
CA LYS A 382 2.67 -9.81 -18.58
C LYS A 382 1.64 -10.68 -19.33
N LEU A 383 1.12 -10.18 -20.45
CA LEU A 383 0.15 -10.90 -21.28
C LEU A 383 0.80 -12.13 -21.92
N GLN A 384 2.04 -12.01 -22.41
CA GLN A 384 2.79 -13.13 -22.96
C GLN A 384 2.99 -14.23 -21.90
N ARG A 385 3.41 -13.86 -20.69
CA ARG A 385 3.56 -14.80 -19.57
C ARG A 385 2.25 -15.46 -19.19
N LEU A 386 1.16 -14.70 -19.11
CA LEU A 386 -0.17 -15.24 -18.82
C LEU A 386 -0.57 -16.32 -19.83
N LEU A 387 -0.41 -16.05 -21.13
CA LEU A 387 -0.71 -17.00 -22.20
C LEU A 387 0.13 -18.29 -22.10
N MET A 388 1.40 -18.17 -21.69
CA MET A 388 2.33 -19.29 -21.56
C MET A 388 2.09 -20.10 -20.27
N GLU A 389 1.85 -19.45 -19.14
CA GLU A 389 1.79 -20.07 -17.81
C GLU A 389 0.41 -20.67 -17.52
N ASP A 390 -0.68 -20.06 -18.01
CA ASP A 390 -2.03 -20.59 -17.80
C ASP A 390 -2.30 -21.78 -18.73
N ARG A 391 -2.23 -22.99 -18.17
CA ARG A 391 -2.44 -24.25 -18.91
C ARG A 391 -3.90 -24.52 -19.24
N GLN A 392 -4.85 -23.89 -18.53
CA GLN A 392 -6.29 -24.09 -18.74
C GLN A 392 -6.86 -23.12 -19.77
N LEU A 393 -6.22 -21.96 -19.97
CA LEU A 393 -6.73 -20.91 -20.87
C LEU A 393 -7.08 -21.41 -22.29
N PHE A 394 -6.24 -22.28 -22.87
CA PHE A 394 -6.53 -22.87 -24.19
C PHE A 394 -7.71 -23.85 -24.13
N GLN A 395 -7.83 -24.65 -23.07
CA GLN A 395 -9.01 -25.50 -22.90
C GLN A 395 -10.29 -24.65 -22.78
N ASP A 396 -10.23 -23.53 -22.04
CA ASP A 396 -11.35 -22.61 -21.88
C ASP A 396 -11.72 -21.93 -23.21
N MET A 397 -10.74 -21.49 -24.01
CA MET A 397 -10.97 -20.87 -25.32
C MET A 397 -11.51 -21.83 -26.38
N PHE A 398 -11.04 -23.07 -26.38
CA PHE A 398 -11.24 -24.01 -27.50
C PHE A 398 -12.23 -25.13 -27.20
N GLY A 399 -12.56 -25.39 -25.94
CA GLY A 399 -13.32 -26.58 -25.52
C GLY A 399 -14.70 -26.73 -26.15
N ASN A 400 -15.33 -25.62 -26.54
CA ASN A 400 -16.63 -25.58 -27.22
C ASN A 400 -16.55 -24.93 -28.61
N ALA A 401 -15.34 -24.75 -29.17
CA ALA A 401 -15.15 -24.08 -30.44
C ALA A 401 -15.36 -25.01 -31.64
N ASP A 402 -15.61 -24.43 -32.81
CA ASP A 402 -15.58 -25.16 -34.08
C ASP A 402 -14.14 -25.49 -34.51
N ILE A 403 -13.94 -26.67 -35.12
CA ILE A 403 -12.63 -27.12 -35.59
C ILE A 403 -12.01 -26.17 -36.64
N GLY A 404 -12.84 -25.49 -37.44
CA GLY A 404 -12.40 -24.47 -38.38
C GLY A 404 -11.75 -23.28 -37.68
N LEU A 405 -12.36 -22.77 -36.60
CA LEU A 405 -11.81 -21.68 -35.80
C LEU A 405 -10.50 -22.11 -35.11
N ALA A 406 -10.43 -23.34 -34.62
CA ALA A 406 -9.20 -23.90 -34.05
C ALA A 406 -8.08 -24.01 -35.10
N ARG A 407 -8.40 -24.44 -36.32
CA ARG A 407 -7.46 -24.50 -37.45
C ARG A 407 -6.89 -23.12 -37.80
N ASP A 408 -7.74 -22.10 -37.86
CA ASP A 408 -7.30 -20.75 -38.18
C ASP A 408 -6.46 -20.12 -37.06
N ALA A 409 -6.81 -20.39 -35.81
CA ALA A 409 -6.00 -20.02 -34.65
C ALA A 409 -4.60 -20.67 -34.69
N MET A 410 -4.50 -21.97 -35.03
CA MET A 410 -3.22 -22.65 -35.21
C MET A 410 -2.37 -22.02 -36.30
N ARG A 411 -2.96 -21.72 -37.47
CA ARG A 411 -2.25 -21.05 -38.58
C ARG A 411 -1.67 -19.70 -38.15
N ARG A 412 -2.47 -18.89 -37.45
CA ARG A 412 -2.01 -17.58 -36.93
C ARG A 412 -0.83 -17.74 -35.97
N LEU A 413 -0.91 -18.70 -35.05
CA LEU A 413 0.15 -18.98 -34.09
C LEU A 413 1.43 -19.51 -34.77
N GLN A 414 1.29 -20.32 -35.83
CA GLN A 414 2.42 -20.81 -36.62
C GLN A 414 3.16 -19.68 -37.34
N LEU A 415 2.41 -18.76 -37.94
CA LEU A 415 2.95 -17.62 -38.67
C LEU A 415 3.48 -16.49 -37.75
N SER A 416 3.11 -16.50 -36.47
CA SER A 416 3.52 -15.48 -35.51
C SER A 416 5.03 -15.51 -35.23
N HIS A 417 5.63 -14.32 -35.15
CA HIS A 417 7.03 -14.12 -34.76
C HIS A 417 7.20 -13.73 -33.27
N LEU A 418 6.12 -13.81 -32.50
CA LEU A 418 6.09 -13.40 -31.08
C LEU A 418 6.80 -14.38 -30.14
N PHE A 419 7.00 -15.63 -30.57
CA PHE A 419 7.47 -16.73 -29.76
C PHE A 419 8.63 -17.46 -30.43
N ASP A 420 9.52 -18.03 -29.61
CA ASP A 420 10.50 -18.99 -30.09
C ASP A 420 9.82 -20.31 -30.52
N GLU A 421 10.55 -21.13 -31.28
CA GLU A 421 10.01 -22.38 -31.83
C GLU A 421 9.53 -23.36 -30.74
N LEU A 422 10.21 -23.40 -29.60
CA LEU A 422 9.83 -24.28 -28.49
C LEU A 422 8.50 -23.84 -27.87
N THR A 423 8.34 -22.53 -27.56
CA THR A 423 7.10 -22.00 -27.01
C THR A 423 5.95 -22.13 -28.00
N LYS A 424 6.20 -21.84 -29.28
CA LYS A 424 5.20 -22.00 -30.35
C LYS A 424 4.69 -23.45 -30.41
N ARG A 425 5.59 -24.44 -30.41
CA ARG A 425 5.22 -25.86 -30.37
C ARG A 425 4.43 -26.22 -29.11
N SER A 426 4.83 -25.70 -27.95
CA SER A 426 4.12 -25.91 -26.68
C SER A 426 2.69 -25.35 -26.72
N LEU A 427 2.50 -24.15 -27.26
CA LEU A 427 1.17 -23.52 -27.39
C LEU A 427 0.30 -24.25 -28.43
N LEU A 428 0.86 -24.64 -29.59
CA LEU A 428 0.15 -25.44 -30.60
C LEU A 428 -0.30 -26.80 -30.06
N ALA A 429 0.56 -27.48 -29.28
CA ALA A 429 0.23 -28.76 -28.66
C ALA A 429 -0.97 -28.65 -27.69
N ARG A 430 -1.19 -27.49 -27.06
CA ARG A 430 -2.38 -27.25 -26.22
C ARG A 430 -3.67 -27.20 -27.04
N ILE A 431 -3.63 -26.65 -28.25
CA ILE A 431 -4.78 -26.67 -29.17
C ILE A 431 -5.03 -28.10 -29.64
N VAL A 432 -3.99 -28.83 -30.05
CA VAL A 432 -4.11 -30.23 -30.49
C VAL A 432 -4.62 -31.15 -29.37
N LYS A 433 -4.31 -30.86 -28.11
CA LYS A 433 -4.91 -31.59 -26.97
C LYS A 433 -6.43 -31.49 -26.93
N VAL A 434 -7.01 -30.37 -27.39
CA VAL A 434 -8.47 -30.18 -27.48
C VAL A 434 -9.01 -30.71 -28.83
N PHE A 435 -8.24 -30.55 -29.91
CA PHE A 435 -8.58 -31.01 -31.26
C PHE A 435 -7.49 -31.93 -31.83
N PRO A 436 -7.50 -33.24 -31.49
CA PRO A 436 -6.48 -34.18 -31.96
C PRO A 436 -6.33 -34.26 -33.48
N ASP A 437 -7.43 -34.09 -34.22
CA ASP A 437 -7.46 -34.10 -35.69
C ASP A 437 -6.53 -33.07 -36.35
N LEU A 438 -6.13 -32.03 -35.61
CA LEU A 438 -5.23 -30.98 -36.09
C LEU A 438 -3.74 -31.30 -35.87
N GLU A 439 -3.38 -32.47 -35.32
CA GLU A 439 -1.99 -32.88 -35.06
C GLU A 439 -1.11 -32.82 -36.33
N SER A 440 -1.68 -33.22 -37.46
CA SER A 440 -1.03 -33.17 -38.78
C SER A 440 -0.56 -31.77 -39.21
N MET A 441 -1.06 -30.71 -38.58
CA MET A 441 -0.62 -29.35 -38.84
C MET A 441 0.67 -28.97 -38.09
N ILE A 442 1.00 -29.62 -36.97
CA ILE A 442 2.21 -29.36 -36.19
C ILE A 442 3.39 -30.16 -36.72
N ALA A 443 3.15 -31.44 -36.99
CA ALA A 443 4.10 -32.26 -37.71
C ALA A 443 4.19 -31.66 -39.12
N GLY A 444 5.35 -31.15 -39.52
CA GLY A 444 5.60 -30.62 -40.87
C GLY A 444 5.53 -31.69 -41.97
N THR A 445 4.51 -32.55 -41.95
CA THR A 445 4.19 -33.58 -42.92
C THR A 445 3.01 -33.12 -43.77
N GLN A 446 3.22 -32.05 -44.52
CA GLN A 446 3.10 -32.32 -45.94
C GLN A 446 4.30 -33.21 -46.26
N PRO A 447 4.14 -34.39 -46.88
CA PRO A 447 5.24 -34.89 -47.68
C PRO A 447 5.67 -33.67 -48.51
N GLN A 448 6.96 -33.35 -48.54
CA GLN A 448 7.44 -32.71 -49.75
C GLN A 448 6.90 -33.62 -50.86
N GLU A 449 5.84 -33.21 -51.55
CA GLU A 449 5.82 -33.42 -52.98
C GLU A 449 7.18 -32.86 -53.37
N LYS A 450 8.13 -33.78 -53.57
CA LYS A 450 9.41 -33.46 -54.16
C LYS A 450 9.02 -32.58 -55.32
N ALA A 451 9.30 -31.28 -55.23
CA ALA A 451 9.01 -30.36 -56.31
C ALA A 451 9.52 -31.08 -57.55
N ALA A 452 8.60 -31.45 -58.46
CA ALA A 452 8.96 -32.23 -59.62
C ALA A 452 10.19 -31.53 -60.22
N PRO A 453 11.32 -32.25 -60.44
CA PRO A 453 12.54 -31.59 -60.89
C PRO A 453 12.17 -30.74 -62.10
N LEU A 454 12.45 -29.43 -62.03
CA LEU A 454 12.05 -28.50 -63.06
C LEU A 454 12.83 -28.87 -64.34
N VAL A 455 12.20 -29.62 -65.24
CA VAL A 455 12.80 -30.01 -66.51
C VAL A 455 12.71 -28.83 -67.46
N VAL A 456 13.84 -28.22 -67.76
CA VAL A 456 13.97 -27.13 -68.73
C VAL A 456 14.94 -27.53 -69.84
N SER A 457 14.79 -26.95 -71.03
CA SER A 457 15.79 -27.09 -72.07
C SER A 457 17.11 -26.45 -71.63
N TRP A 458 18.23 -26.99 -72.09
CA TRP A 458 19.56 -26.39 -71.86
C TRP A 458 19.61 -24.90 -72.24
N SER A 459 18.98 -24.53 -73.35
CA SER A 459 18.88 -23.14 -73.81
C SER A 459 18.13 -22.23 -72.83
N SER A 460 17.07 -22.73 -72.18
CA SER A 460 16.31 -21.97 -71.19
C SER A 460 17.12 -21.80 -69.90
N LEU A 461 17.83 -22.86 -69.48
CA LEU A 461 18.72 -22.81 -68.32
C LEU A 461 19.87 -21.82 -68.50
N GLU A 462 20.54 -21.85 -69.65
CA GLU A 462 21.62 -20.91 -69.97
C GLU A 462 21.13 -19.47 -70.03
N LYS A 463 19.98 -19.22 -70.67
CA LYS A 463 19.38 -17.89 -70.72
C LYS A 463 19.08 -17.36 -69.31
N ARG A 464 18.48 -18.19 -68.45
CA ARG A 464 18.18 -17.80 -67.06
C ARG A 464 19.45 -17.62 -66.21
N LYS A 465 20.50 -18.41 -66.44
CA LYS A 465 21.81 -18.19 -65.81
C LYS A 465 22.44 -16.88 -66.23
N ALA A 466 22.41 -16.54 -67.52
CA ALA A 466 22.93 -15.28 -68.04
C ALA A 466 22.15 -14.08 -67.49
N GLU A 467 20.81 -14.15 -67.45
CA GLU A 467 19.96 -13.12 -66.83
C GLU A 467 20.28 -12.94 -65.34
N TYR A 468 20.47 -14.05 -64.61
CA TYR A 468 20.86 -14.01 -63.21
C TYR A 468 22.23 -13.37 -63.01
N GLU A 469 23.22 -13.73 -63.82
CA GLU A 469 24.55 -13.12 -63.76
C GLU A 469 24.50 -11.63 -64.10
N GLU A 470 23.71 -11.21 -65.09
CA GLU A 470 23.53 -9.81 -65.44
C GLU A 470 22.90 -9.02 -64.28
N LEU A 471 21.88 -9.58 -63.64
CA LEU A 471 21.23 -8.97 -62.47
C LEU A 471 22.20 -8.80 -61.32
N VAL A 472 22.93 -9.86 -60.95
CA VAL A 472 23.79 -9.87 -59.76
C VAL A 472 25.08 -9.09 -59.99
N LYS A 473 25.72 -9.23 -61.16
CA LYS A 473 27.03 -8.63 -61.44
C LYS A 473 26.94 -7.21 -61.99
N LYS A 474 25.83 -6.82 -62.64
CA LYS A 474 25.68 -5.49 -63.24
C LYS A 474 24.55 -4.68 -62.62
N LYS A 475 23.29 -5.13 -62.77
CA LYS A 475 22.13 -4.28 -62.47
C LYS A 475 22.01 -3.92 -60.98
N ILE A 476 22.23 -4.88 -60.09
CA ILE A 476 22.17 -4.64 -58.64
C ILE A 476 23.30 -3.68 -58.19
N PRO A 477 24.58 -3.91 -58.57
CA PRO A 477 25.66 -2.96 -58.27
C PRO A 477 25.46 -1.56 -58.87
N GLU A 478 25.00 -1.45 -60.11
CA GLU A 478 24.72 -0.16 -60.77
C GLU A 478 23.60 0.59 -60.05
N ASN A 479 22.49 -0.09 -59.76
CA ASN A 479 21.38 0.51 -59.02
C ASN A 479 21.80 0.93 -57.59
N THR A 480 22.67 0.15 -56.95
CA THR A 480 23.26 0.52 -55.64
C THR A 480 24.10 1.80 -55.74
N LYS A 481 24.88 1.96 -56.83
CA LYS A 481 25.65 3.19 -57.09
C LYS A 481 24.75 4.37 -57.40
N GLU A 482 23.73 4.21 -58.23
CA GLU A 482 22.76 5.26 -58.56
C GLU A 482 22.02 5.75 -57.32
N ILE A 483 21.58 4.85 -56.44
CA ILE A 483 20.97 5.20 -55.14
C ILE A 483 21.94 5.98 -54.25
N SER A 484 23.24 5.67 -54.29
CA SER A 484 24.26 6.39 -53.51
C SER A 484 24.49 7.81 -54.02
N VAL A 485 24.48 8.01 -55.35
CA VAL A 485 24.61 9.33 -55.99
C VAL A 485 23.36 10.18 -55.74
N ALA A 486 22.16 9.59 -55.79
CA ALA A 486 20.92 10.29 -55.48
C ALA A 486 20.74 10.65 -53.98
N ARG A 487 21.53 10.04 -53.10
CA ARG A 487 21.59 10.35 -51.65
C ARG A 487 22.64 11.42 -51.30
N SER A 488 23.52 11.78 -52.25
CA SER A 488 24.55 12.81 -52.11
C SER A 488 24.02 14.14 -52.64
#